data_AF-A0A9C7UPW3-F1
#
_entry.id   AF-A0A9C7UPW3-F1
#
_cell.length_a   1.000
_cell.length_b   1.000
_cell.length_c   1.000
_cell.angle_alpha   90.00
_cell.angle_beta   90.00
_cell.angle_gamma   90.00
#
_symmetry.space_group_name_H-M   'P 1'
#
loop_
_entity.id
_entity.type
_entity.pdbx_description
1 polymer ?
#
loop_
_entity_poly.entity_id
_entity_poly.type
_entity_poly.pdbx_seq_one_letter_code
_entity_poly.pdbx_strand_id
1 'polypeptide(L)'
;MEHHSYETLDLYSLSSTSSYFYENIPCGGSYGDGCGELFPKASIPGHELFCDAVPVPCPFSGCDQRPARKELVSHELNCSFLPVPCIHEGCVERPRKIDLSSHLEACEACDTRNEDGHCAHVDQLDAFLAEILGEHPHSSFSEYFSDVSSNHGSQSEFWEDCIAKDWRSERISPEESEKEHSNNMEKNHNTNPNATENFADWVTGTLSWNSPNDTDFSLRETKSIETKAESGLRPAERDRYVVAGQPPVFSPPPCASKDEVRLLRHKHLESLKHLTPEERLERRKMRNKQNALQSRKKRYERLEQLKRRRQEVKERLHQVASNMTELRKYALELHERHEKCVSLLLSIRQLTADLLHQEVC
;
A
#
# COMPACT_ATOMS: atom_id res chain seq x y z
N MET A 1 -43.75 -30.71 71.94
CA MET A 1 -43.44 -29.36 71.45
C MET A 1 -41.94 -29.23 71.50
N GLU A 2 -41.29 -29.55 70.38
CA GLU A 2 -39.83 -29.58 70.26
C GLU A 2 -39.38 -28.26 69.64
N HIS A 3 -38.55 -27.52 70.37
CA HIS A 3 -37.97 -26.26 69.93
C HIS A 3 -36.77 -26.56 69.03
N HIS A 4 -36.92 -26.34 67.73
CA HIS A 4 -35.78 -26.30 66.81
C HIS A 4 -35.00 -25.00 67.01
N SER A 5 -33.74 -25.14 67.44
CA SER A 5 -32.77 -24.06 67.51
C SER A 5 -32.35 -23.65 66.11
N TYR A 6 -32.63 -22.40 65.75
CA TYR A 6 -32.15 -21.79 64.52
C TYR A 6 -30.64 -21.58 64.63
N GLU A 7 -29.86 -22.42 63.96
CA GLU A 7 -28.43 -22.21 63.76
C GLU A 7 -28.25 -20.93 62.92
N THR A 8 -27.67 -19.92 63.55
CA THR A 8 -27.17 -18.70 62.92
C THR A 8 -26.10 -19.07 61.91
N LEU A 9 -26.47 -19.12 60.63
CA LEU A 9 -25.53 -19.26 59.52
C LEU A 9 -24.63 -18.01 59.47
N ASP A 10 -23.35 -18.21 59.75
CA ASP A 10 -22.29 -17.20 59.68
C ASP A 10 -22.14 -16.66 58.25
N LEU A 11 -22.74 -15.50 58.00
CA LEU A 11 -22.66 -14.74 56.74
C LEU A 11 -21.26 -14.14 56.46
N TYR A 12 -20.27 -14.39 57.32
CA TYR A 12 -18.93 -13.81 57.18
C TYR A 12 -17.96 -14.58 56.26
N SER A 13 -18.31 -15.78 55.79
CA SER A 13 -17.42 -16.59 54.91
C SER A 13 -17.60 -16.37 53.40
N LEU A 14 -18.50 -15.49 52.95
CA LEU A 14 -18.75 -15.23 51.51
C LEU A 14 -18.01 -14.00 50.94
N SER A 15 -17.19 -13.30 51.73
CA SER A 15 -16.46 -12.10 51.26
C SER A 15 -15.11 -12.39 50.58
N SER A 16 -14.64 -13.65 50.56
CA SER A 16 -13.31 -14.00 50.01
C SER A 16 -13.29 -14.56 48.57
N THR A 17 -14.42 -14.60 47.85
CA THR A 17 -14.45 -15.08 46.45
C THR A 17 -14.25 -13.98 45.40
N SER A 18 -14.13 -12.70 45.79
CA SER A 18 -13.98 -11.58 44.86
C SER A 18 -12.55 -11.35 44.34
N SER A 19 -11.55 -12.08 44.85
CA SER A 19 -10.14 -11.86 44.49
C SER A 19 -9.69 -12.58 43.21
N TYR A 20 -10.48 -13.51 42.66
CA TYR A 20 -10.08 -14.33 41.51
C TYR A 20 -10.42 -13.73 40.14
N PHE A 21 -10.97 -12.51 40.08
CA PHE A 21 -11.44 -11.91 38.82
C PHE A 21 -10.45 -10.95 38.14
N TYR A 22 -9.28 -10.69 38.74
CA TYR A 22 -8.32 -9.71 38.22
C TYR A 22 -6.88 -10.26 38.09
N GLU A 23 -6.73 -11.55 37.82
CA GLU A 23 -5.44 -12.02 37.32
C GLU A 23 -5.25 -11.48 35.90
N ASN A 24 -4.30 -10.56 35.75
CA ASN A 24 -3.83 -10.16 34.44
C ASN A 24 -2.92 -11.27 33.90
N ILE A 25 -3.23 -11.77 32.72
CA ILE A 25 -2.49 -12.84 32.07
C ILE A 25 -1.74 -12.22 30.88
N PRO A 26 -0.48 -12.62 30.63
CA PRO A 26 0.25 -12.17 29.44
C PRO A 26 -0.44 -12.62 28.15
N CYS A 27 -0.39 -11.77 27.12
CA CYS A 27 -0.73 -12.17 25.76
C CYS A 27 0.20 -13.31 25.28
N GLY A 28 -0.29 -14.21 24.40
CA GLY A 28 0.54 -15.19 23.67
C GLY A 28 0.48 -16.63 24.17
N GLY A 29 -0.18 -16.90 25.30
CA GLY A 29 -0.38 -18.26 25.80
C GLY A 29 0.94 -19.03 26.00
N SER A 30 0.91 -20.34 25.74
CA SER A 30 2.04 -21.26 25.97
C SER A 30 3.14 -21.25 24.89
N TYR A 31 2.99 -20.44 23.82
CA TYR A 31 3.83 -20.55 22.63
C TYR A 31 5.02 -19.59 22.60
N GLY A 32 5.23 -18.81 23.67
CA GLY A 32 6.40 -17.93 23.82
C GLY A 32 6.29 -16.65 22.98
N ASP A 33 6.64 -15.52 23.57
CA ASP A 33 6.72 -14.19 22.96
C ASP A 33 5.41 -13.55 22.49
N GLY A 34 4.42 -13.44 23.40
CA GLY A 34 3.36 -12.46 23.21
C GLY A 34 3.87 -11.02 23.30
N CYS A 35 2.96 -10.04 23.17
CA CYS A 35 3.34 -8.62 23.11
C CYS A 35 3.93 -8.03 24.42
N GLY A 36 4.11 -8.84 25.48
CA GLY A 36 4.59 -8.40 26.79
C GLY A 36 3.58 -7.63 27.63
N GLU A 37 2.43 -7.25 27.05
CA GLU A 37 1.35 -6.58 27.78
C GLU A 37 0.49 -7.57 28.58
N LEU A 38 0.05 -7.14 29.75
CA LEU A 38 -0.80 -7.89 30.67
C LEU A 38 -2.25 -7.45 30.52
N PHE A 39 -3.17 -8.39 30.30
CA PHE A 39 -4.59 -8.10 30.10
C PHE A 39 -5.47 -8.84 31.10
N PRO A 40 -6.61 -8.24 31.51
CA PRO A 40 -7.66 -8.99 32.19
C PRO A 40 -8.08 -10.21 31.37
N LYS A 41 -8.29 -11.36 32.01
CA LYS A 41 -8.67 -12.62 31.35
C LYS A 41 -9.85 -12.47 30.36
N ALA A 42 -10.82 -11.62 30.68
CA ALA A 42 -11.97 -11.35 29.83
C ALA A 42 -11.66 -10.57 28.54
N SER A 43 -10.56 -9.81 28.49
CA SER A 43 -10.17 -9.01 27.31
C SER A 43 -9.18 -9.71 26.37
N ILE A 44 -8.55 -10.81 26.81
CA ILE A 44 -7.55 -11.54 26.00
C ILE A 44 -8.10 -11.98 24.64
N PRO A 45 -9.29 -12.61 24.53
CA PRO A 45 -9.80 -13.03 23.22
C PRO A 45 -10.01 -11.85 22.27
N GLY A 46 -10.34 -10.67 22.80
CA GLY A 46 -10.48 -9.45 22.00
C GLY A 46 -9.14 -8.88 21.53
N HIS A 47 -8.10 -8.99 22.36
CA HIS A 47 -6.75 -8.53 22.04
C HIS A 47 -6.05 -9.48 21.03
N GLU A 48 -6.18 -10.80 21.19
CA GLU A 48 -5.54 -11.80 20.32
C GLU A 48 -5.93 -11.65 18.84
N LEU A 49 -7.13 -11.15 18.57
CA LEU A 49 -7.61 -10.87 17.21
C LEU A 49 -6.80 -9.78 16.49
N PHE A 50 -6.14 -8.89 17.23
CA PHE A 50 -5.42 -7.73 16.68
C PHE A 50 -3.95 -7.65 17.12
N CYS A 51 -3.50 -8.58 17.96
CA CYS A 51 -2.13 -8.58 18.44
C CYS A 51 -1.17 -9.02 17.34
N ASP A 52 -0.16 -8.19 17.10
CA ASP A 52 0.89 -8.40 16.10
C ASP A 52 1.86 -9.53 16.47
N ALA A 53 1.97 -9.83 17.77
CA ALA A 53 2.83 -10.89 18.30
C ALA A 53 2.12 -12.25 18.35
N VAL A 54 0.79 -12.31 18.12
CA VAL A 54 0.09 -13.59 18.16
C VAL A 54 0.50 -14.45 16.96
N PRO A 55 0.91 -15.71 17.20
CA PRO A 55 1.23 -16.64 16.13
C PRO A 55 -0.04 -16.97 15.35
N VAL A 56 0.02 -16.79 14.04
CA VAL A 56 -1.09 -17.06 13.11
C VAL A 56 -0.68 -18.18 12.16
N PRO A 57 -1.59 -19.13 11.85
CA PRO A 57 -1.28 -20.20 10.92
C PRO A 57 -0.99 -19.61 9.53
N CYS A 58 0.06 -20.10 8.87
CA CYS A 58 0.32 -19.79 7.46
C CYS A 58 -0.91 -20.16 6.60
N PRO A 59 -1.33 -19.30 5.64
CA PRO A 59 -2.48 -19.59 4.79
C PRO A 59 -2.22 -20.66 3.73
N PHE A 60 -0.96 -20.99 3.44
CA PHE A 60 -0.59 -21.98 2.43
C PHE A 60 -0.69 -23.41 2.96
N SER A 61 -1.41 -24.27 2.24
CA SER A 61 -1.61 -25.68 2.62
C SER A 61 -0.31 -26.46 2.62
N GLY A 62 -0.01 -27.09 3.76
CA GLY A 62 1.20 -27.89 3.98
C GLY A 62 2.29 -27.17 4.78
N CYS A 63 2.16 -25.86 5.01
CA CYS A 63 3.05 -25.13 5.90
C CYS A 63 2.53 -25.17 7.35
N ASP A 64 3.24 -25.86 8.24
CA ASP A 64 2.90 -25.94 9.68
C ASP A 64 3.46 -24.77 10.50
N GLN A 65 4.14 -23.81 9.86
CA GLN A 65 4.68 -22.65 10.54
C GLN A 65 3.57 -21.71 11.03
N ARG A 66 3.80 -21.11 12.19
CA ARG A 66 2.90 -20.13 12.82
C ARG A 66 3.66 -18.84 13.12
N PRO A 67 4.06 -18.07 12.10
CA PRO A 67 4.78 -16.82 12.31
C PRO A 67 3.93 -15.84 13.14
N ALA A 68 4.59 -14.90 13.82
CA ALA A 68 3.89 -13.77 14.42
C ALA A 68 3.11 -13.01 13.34
N ARG A 69 1.93 -12.47 13.65
CA ARG A 69 1.10 -11.73 12.69
C ARG A 69 1.87 -10.62 11.95
N LYS A 70 2.76 -9.90 12.63
CA LYS A 70 3.64 -8.88 12.01
C LYS A 70 4.62 -9.46 10.98
N GLU A 71 5.02 -10.71 11.16
CA GLU A 71 5.96 -11.46 10.31
C GLU A 71 5.23 -12.30 9.25
N LEU A 72 3.90 -12.39 9.30
CA LEU A 72 3.12 -13.19 8.36
C LEU A 72 3.39 -12.77 6.91
N VAL A 73 3.45 -11.47 6.63
CA VAL A 73 3.71 -10.97 5.26
C VAL A 73 5.10 -11.38 4.76
N SER A 74 6.14 -11.26 5.60
CA SER A 74 7.49 -11.72 5.24
C SER A 74 7.57 -13.24 5.10
N HIS A 75 6.86 -13.99 5.94
CA HIS A 75 6.77 -15.43 5.80
C HIS A 75 6.03 -15.81 4.52
N GLU A 76 4.92 -15.16 4.18
CA GLU A 76 4.13 -15.47 2.98
C GLU A 76 4.96 -15.34 1.69
N LEU A 77 5.81 -14.31 1.60
CA LEU A 77 6.71 -14.09 0.47
C LEU A 77 7.80 -15.16 0.36
N ASN A 78 8.26 -15.68 1.51
CA ASN A 78 9.37 -16.63 1.57
C ASN A 78 8.92 -18.08 1.80
N CYS A 79 7.63 -18.33 1.90
CA CYS A 79 7.09 -19.65 2.23
C CYS A 79 7.41 -20.64 1.11
N SER A 80 8.00 -21.78 1.45
CA SER A 80 8.27 -22.87 0.49
C SER A 80 6.98 -23.45 -0.12
N PHE A 81 5.83 -23.24 0.51
CA PHE A 81 4.51 -23.68 0.04
C PHE A 81 3.77 -22.61 -0.77
N LEU A 82 4.37 -21.43 -0.98
CA LEU A 82 3.81 -20.38 -1.83
C LEU A 82 3.63 -20.92 -3.26
N PRO A 83 2.41 -20.88 -3.84
CA PRO A 83 2.19 -21.22 -5.24
C PRO A 83 2.76 -20.12 -6.14
N VAL A 84 3.67 -20.49 -7.03
CA VAL A 84 4.37 -19.56 -7.93
C VAL A 84 4.01 -19.90 -9.38
N PRO A 85 3.85 -18.89 -10.26
CA PRO A 85 3.61 -19.14 -11.67
C PRO A 85 4.83 -19.82 -12.31
N CYS A 86 4.59 -20.78 -13.20
CA CYS A 86 5.66 -21.36 -14.02
C CYS A 86 6.26 -20.29 -14.94
N ILE A 87 7.58 -20.37 -15.17
CA ILE A 87 8.32 -19.42 -16.02
C ILE A 87 8.08 -19.64 -17.53
N HIS A 88 7.66 -20.84 -17.93
CA HIS A 88 7.40 -21.16 -19.33
C HIS A 88 6.08 -20.56 -19.80
N GLU A 89 6.13 -19.79 -20.89
CA GLU A 89 4.94 -19.22 -21.50
C GLU A 89 3.97 -20.34 -21.93
N GLY A 90 2.68 -20.17 -21.61
CA GLY A 90 1.64 -21.16 -21.90
C GLY A 90 1.40 -22.21 -20.81
N CYS A 91 2.28 -22.34 -19.81
CA CYS A 91 1.99 -23.17 -18.64
C CYS A 91 1.03 -22.46 -17.68
N VAL A 92 -0.15 -23.04 -17.45
CA VAL A 92 -1.17 -22.50 -16.53
C VAL A 92 -1.03 -23.02 -15.09
N GLU A 93 -0.11 -23.94 -14.85
CA GLU A 93 0.10 -24.52 -13.54
C GLU A 93 0.79 -23.54 -12.57
N ARG A 94 0.49 -23.70 -11.28
CA ARG A 94 1.09 -22.93 -10.19
C ARG A 94 1.65 -23.88 -9.14
N PRO A 95 2.78 -24.56 -9.43
CA PRO A 95 3.40 -25.44 -8.47
C PRO A 95 3.77 -24.67 -7.19
N ARG A 96 3.87 -25.38 -6.08
CA ARG A 96 4.43 -24.82 -4.84
C ARG A 96 5.92 -24.52 -5.09
N LYS A 97 6.47 -23.50 -4.44
CA LYS A 97 7.88 -23.13 -4.57
C LYS A 97 8.83 -24.32 -4.35
N ILE A 98 8.53 -25.18 -3.38
CA ILE A 98 9.29 -26.43 -3.11
C ILE A 98 9.22 -27.46 -4.25
N ASP A 99 8.11 -27.49 -4.99
CA ASP A 99 7.90 -28.44 -6.09
C ASP A 99 8.29 -27.84 -7.46
N LEU A 100 8.65 -26.54 -7.50
CA LEU A 100 8.88 -25.81 -8.75
C LEU A 100 9.97 -26.45 -9.60
N SER A 101 11.09 -26.87 -9.00
CA SER A 101 12.18 -27.57 -9.70
C SER A 101 11.68 -28.83 -10.42
N SER A 102 10.97 -29.70 -9.69
CA SER A 102 10.38 -30.92 -10.27
C SER A 102 9.35 -30.63 -11.37
N HIS A 103 8.57 -29.56 -11.21
CA HIS A 103 7.63 -29.12 -12.24
C HIS A 103 8.38 -28.64 -13.50
N LEU A 104 9.46 -27.86 -13.37
CA LEU A 104 10.20 -27.36 -14.53
C LEU A 104 10.85 -28.48 -15.34
N GLU A 105 11.33 -29.54 -14.70
CA GLU A 105 11.85 -30.73 -15.39
C GLU A 105 10.75 -31.46 -16.17
N ALA A 106 9.56 -31.57 -15.58
CA ALA A 106 8.42 -32.28 -16.17
C ALA A 106 7.53 -31.40 -17.08
N CYS A 107 7.76 -30.08 -17.13
CA CYS A 107 6.86 -29.13 -17.78
C CYS A 107 6.75 -29.39 -19.28
N GLU A 108 5.52 -29.63 -19.76
CA GLU A 108 5.24 -29.87 -21.18
C GLU A 108 5.43 -28.61 -22.05
N ALA A 109 5.35 -27.43 -21.45
CA ALA A 109 5.50 -26.14 -22.14
C ALA A 109 6.97 -25.67 -22.27
N CYS A 110 7.96 -26.48 -21.86
CA CYS A 110 9.37 -26.10 -22.05
C CYS A 110 9.79 -26.34 -23.51
N ASP A 111 9.89 -25.25 -24.28
CA ASP A 111 10.35 -25.27 -25.69
C ASP A 111 11.87 -25.43 -25.85
N THR A 112 12.63 -25.40 -24.75
CA THR A 112 14.11 -25.35 -24.75
C THR A 112 14.72 -26.56 -24.02
N ARG A 113 14.29 -27.76 -24.41
CA ARG A 113 14.93 -28.99 -23.94
C ARG A 113 16.25 -29.24 -24.69
N ASN A 114 17.31 -29.49 -23.93
CA ASN A 114 18.59 -29.94 -24.44
C ASN A 114 18.48 -31.39 -24.96
N GLU A 115 19.51 -31.89 -25.66
CA GLU A 115 19.55 -33.27 -26.19
C GLU A 115 19.40 -34.34 -25.08
N ASP A 116 19.79 -33.99 -23.85
CA ASP A 116 19.63 -34.81 -22.65
C ASP A 116 18.22 -34.74 -22.02
N GLY A 117 17.30 -33.96 -22.60
CA GLY A 117 15.92 -33.80 -22.14
C GLY A 117 15.73 -32.77 -20.99
N HIS A 118 16.81 -32.14 -20.52
CA HIS A 118 16.76 -31.11 -19.47
C HIS A 118 16.37 -29.74 -20.02
N CYS A 119 15.56 -29.00 -19.27
CA CYS A 119 15.14 -27.64 -19.63
C CYS A 119 16.22 -26.62 -19.21
N ALA A 120 16.72 -25.82 -20.15
CA ALA A 120 17.80 -24.86 -19.91
C ALA A 120 17.49 -23.77 -18.85
N HIS A 121 16.21 -23.58 -18.51
CA HIS A 121 15.77 -22.61 -17.49
C HIS A 121 15.95 -23.10 -16.05
N VAL A 122 16.20 -24.40 -15.82
CA VAL A 122 16.42 -24.92 -14.46
C VAL A 122 17.68 -24.32 -13.83
N ASP A 123 18.77 -24.20 -14.60
CA ASP A 123 20.02 -23.61 -14.12
C ASP A 123 19.89 -22.09 -13.84
N GLN A 124 19.00 -21.41 -14.57
CA GLN A 124 18.69 -19.99 -14.33
C GLN A 124 17.79 -19.79 -13.12
N LEU A 125 16.95 -20.79 -12.79
CA LEU A 125 16.04 -20.71 -11.65
C LEU A 125 16.80 -20.68 -10.33
N ASP A 126 17.86 -21.47 -10.17
CA ASP A 126 18.67 -21.47 -8.94
C ASP A 126 19.34 -20.11 -8.73
N ALA A 127 19.83 -19.48 -9.80
CA ALA A 127 20.38 -18.13 -9.76
C ALA A 127 19.31 -17.07 -9.41
N PHE A 128 18.12 -17.16 -10.02
CA PHE A 128 17.01 -16.25 -9.77
C PHE A 128 16.41 -16.41 -8.37
N LEU A 129 16.29 -17.64 -7.87
CA LEU A 129 15.83 -17.92 -6.52
C LEU A 129 16.83 -17.44 -5.48
N ALA A 130 18.14 -17.57 -5.72
CA ALA A 130 19.17 -17.00 -4.86
C ALA A 130 19.08 -15.47 -4.80
N GLU A 131 18.80 -14.80 -5.93
CA GLU A 131 18.61 -13.36 -6.00
C GLU A 131 17.33 -12.90 -5.27
N ILE A 132 16.20 -13.58 -5.48
CA ILE A 132 14.92 -13.26 -4.82
C ILE A 132 14.96 -13.52 -3.32
N LEU A 133 15.60 -14.61 -2.89
CA LEU A 133 15.66 -14.98 -1.48
C LEU A 133 16.68 -14.14 -0.70
N GLY A 134 17.50 -13.34 -1.38
CA GLY A 134 18.58 -12.59 -0.74
C GLY A 134 19.62 -13.51 -0.07
N GLU A 135 19.58 -14.81 -0.36
CA GLU A 135 20.54 -15.80 0.08
C GLU A 135 21.76 -15.75 -0.85
N HIS A 136 22.45 -14.61 -0.86
CA HIS A 136 23.85 -14.65 -1.24
C HIS A 136 24.60 -15.41 -0.14
N PRO A 137 25.42 -16.44 -0.45
CA PRO A 137 26.19 -17.20 0.54
C PRO A 137 27.26 -16.40 1.29
N HIS A 138 27.22 -15.07 1.24
CA HIS A 138 28.19 -14.20 1.88
C HIS A 138 27.53 -13.43 3.02
N SER A 139 27.97 -13.79 4.21
CA SER A 139 27.79 -13.11 5.49
C SER A 139 27.78 -11.60 5.35
N SER A 140 26.74 -10.96 5.88
CA SER A 140 26.59 -9.50 6.07
C SER A 140 26.83 -8.60 4.84
N PHE A 141 25.89 -7.68 4.62
CA PHE A 141 25.99 -6.59 3.63
C PHE A 141 27.30 -5.76 3.72
N SER A 142 28.01 -5.81 4.85
CA SER A 142 29.30 -5.15 5.09
C SER A 142 30.52 -5.88 4.48
N GLU A 143 30.47 -7.20 4.37
CA GLU A 143 31.57 -8.02 3.83
C GLU A 143 31.55 -8.00 2.29
N TYR A 144 30.35 -7.99 1.69
CA TYR A 144 30.17 -7.84 0.24
C TYR A 144 30.84 -6.57 -0.32
N PHE A 145 30.70 -5.42 0.36
CA PHE A 145 31.37 -4.18 -0.07
C PHE A 145 32.90 -4.20 0.14
N SER A 146 33.40 -5.03 1.05
CA SER A 146 34.84 -5.17 1.31
C SER A 146 35.52 -6.03 0.25
N ASP A 147 34.86 -7.11 -0.20
CA ASP A 147 35.37 -8.00 -1.23
C ASP A 147 35.25 -7.41 -2.64
N VAL A 148 34.15 -6.70 -2.96
CA VAL A 148 34.00 -6.00 -4.24
C VAL A 148 35.02 -4.86 -4.39
N SER A 149 35.43 -4.22 -3.28
CA SER A 149 36.51 -3.22 -3.27
C SER A 149 37.91 -3.81 -3.48
N SER A 150 38.08 -5.13 -3.34
CA SER A 150 39.38 -5.79 -3.48
C SER A 150 39.65 -6.33 -4.90
N ASN A 151 38.58 -6.63 -5.66
CA ASN A 151 38.69 -7.21 -7.00
C ASN A 151 38.47 -6.23 -8.15
N HIS A 152 37.89 -5.05 -7.91
CA HIS A 152 37.79 -3.99 -8.91
C HIS A 152 38.70 -2.82 -8.53
N GLY A 153 39.64 -2.49 -9.41
CA GLY A 153 40.39 -1.25 -9.32
C GLY A 153 39.41 -0.09 -9.19
N SER A 154 39.69 0.82 -8.24
CA SER A 154 38.89 2.00 -7.82
C SER A 154 37.39 2.01 -8.15
N GLN A 155 36.53 2.29 -7.16
CA GLN A 155 35.07 2.44 -7.30
C GLN A 155 34.54 3.12 -8.58
N SER A 156 35.31 4.01 -9.24
CA SER A 156 34.98 4.58 -10.54
C SER A 156 34.81 3.54 -11.66
N GLU A 157 35.65 2.49 -11.74
CA GLU A 157 35.60 1.51 -12.84
C GLU A 157 34.33 0.64 -12.77
N PHE A 158 33.83 0.37 -11.55
CA PHE A 158 32.58 -0.34 -11.34
C PHE A 158 31.37 0.48 -11.83
N TRP A 159 31.32 1.77 -11.51
CA TRP A 159 30.24 2.65 -11.98
C TRP A 159 30.30 2.87 -13.49
N GLU A 160 31.50 2.95 -14.09
CA GLU A 160 31.66 3.03 -15.54
C GLU A 160 31.19 1.75 -16.24
N ASP A 161 31.42 0.56 -15.69
CA ASP A 161 30.97 -0.71 -16.27
C ASP A 161 29.43 -0.88 -16.17
N CYS A 162 28.83 -0.46 -15.04
CA CYS A 162 27.36 -0.43 -14.91
C CYS A 162 26.72 0.55 -15.89
N ILE A 163 27.28 1.76 -16.04
CA ILE A 163 26.77 2.76 -17.00
C ILE A 163 26.97 2.28 -18.45
N ALA A 164 28.08 1.63 -18.77
CA ALA A 164 28.35 1.10 -20.11
C ALA A 164 27.43 -0.07 -20.51
N LYS A 165 26.98 -0.88 -19.54
CA LYS A 165 26.06 -2.00 -19.77
C LYS A 165 24.62 -1.53 -19.94
N ASP A 166 24.17 -0.54 -19.17
CA ASP A 166 22.83 0.07 -19.34
C ASP A 166 22.72 0.81 -20.69
N TRP A 167 23.81 1.45 -21.14
CA TRP A 167 23.84 2.21 -22.39
C TRP A 167 23.73 1.35 -23.67
N ARG A 168 24.02 0.04 -23.61
CA ARG A 168 23.90 -0.86 -24.79
C ARG A 168 22.49 -1.41 -24.99
N SER A 169 21.62 -1.37 -23.99
CA SER A 169 20.27 -1.97 -24.06
C SER A 169 19.21 -1.06 -24.69
N GLU A 170 19.48 0.25 -24.89
CA GLU A 170 18.47 1.20 -25.41
C GLU A 170 18.69 1.69 -26.85
N ARG A 171 19.59 1.08 -27.64
CA ARG A 171 19.61 1.31 -29.11
C ARG A 171 18.63 0.40 -29.83
N ILE A 172 17.33 0.63 -29.62
CA ILE A 172 16.31 0.32 -30.63
C ILE A 172 16.10 1.61 -31.42
N SER A 173 16.38 1.55 -32.73
CA SER A 173 16.30 2.71 -33.62
C SER A 173 14.86 3.26 -33.69
N PRO A 174 14.63 4.59 -33.53
CA PRO A 174 13.30 5.19 -33.66
C PRO A 174 12.66 5.07 -35.06
N GLU A 175 13.40 4.62 -36.07
CA GLU A 175 12.93 4.57 -37.46
C GLU A 175 11.97 3.40 -37.78
N GLU A 176 11.84 2.41 -36.90
CA GLU A 176 10.95 1.26 -37.13
C GLU A 176 9.55 1.43 -36.53
N SER A 177 9.34 2.32 -35.53
CA SER A 177 8.01 2.47 -34.90
C SER A 177 7.05 3.39 -35.66
N GLU A 178 7.52 4.21 -36.61
CA GLU A 178 6.66 5.12 -37.39
C GLU A 178 6.04 4.48 -38.64
N LYS A 179 6.56 3.34 -39.13
CA LYS A 179 5.99 2.65 -40.31
C LYS A 179 4.81 1.73 -40.00
N GLU A 180 4.63 1.30 -38.75
CA GLU A 180 3.47 0.46 -38.39
C GLU A 180 2.20 1.26 -38.06
N HIS A 181 2.31 2.54 -37.67
CA HIS A 181 1.13 3.36 -37.39
C HIS A 181 0.50 4.01 -38.63
N SER A 182 1.21 4.13 -39.75
CA SER A 182 0.67 4.76 -40.97
C SER A 182 -0.11 3.80 -41.88
N ASN A 183 0.04 2.48 -41.72
CA ASN A 183 -0.63 1.49 -42.59
C ASN A 183 -2.03 1.06 -42.10
N ASN A 184 -2.48 1.53 -40.93
CA ASN A 184 -3.73 1.07 -40.31
C ASN A 184 -4.90 2.07 -40.35
N MET A 185 -4.70 3.25 -40.97
CA MET A 185 -5.75 4.30 -41.07
C MET A 185 -6.39 4.42 -42.47
N GLU A 186 -5.91 3.70 -43.49
CA GLU A 186 -6.37 3.86 -44.87
C GLU A 186 -7.31 2.74 -45.40
N LYS A 187 -7.82 1.88 -44.51
CA LYS A 187 -8.84 0.87 -44.86
C LYS A 187 -10.07 0.99 -43.96
N ASN A 188 -10.84 2.07 -44.10
CA ASN A 188 -12.25 2.07 -43.68
C ASN A 188 -13.03 3.30 -44.20
N HIS A 189 -13.12 3.46 -45.52
CA HIS A 189 -14.20 4.23 -46.13
C HIS A 189 -14.54 3.64 -47.49
N ASN A 190 -15.60 2.82 -47.54
CA ASN A 190 -16.55 2.72 -48.66
C ASN A 190 -17.56 1.60 -48.39
N THR A 191 -18.77 1.95 -47.96
CA THR A 191 -20.00 1.50 -48.65
C THR A 191 -21.25 2.23 -48.14
N ASN A 192 -21.94 2.83 -49.11
CA ASN A 192 -23.40 2.95 -49.27
C ASN A 192 -24.12 4.25 -48.84
N PRO A 193 -24.71 5.00 -49.80
CA PRO A 193 -25.69 6.05 -49.56
C PRO A 193 -27.12 5.53 -49.81
N ASN A 194 -28.06 5.81 -48.90
CA ASN A 194 -29.47 6.07 -49.19
C ASN A 194 -30.26 6.17 -47.88
N ALA A 195 -30.74 7.37 -47.57
CA ALA A 195 -32.07 7.64 -47.01
C ALA A 195 -32.17 9.12 -46.65
N THR A 196 -32.66 9.91 -47.60
CA THR A 196 -33.41 11.13 -47.33
C THR A 196 -34.65 10.79 -46.53
N GLU A 197 -34.90 11.49 -45.42
CA GLU A 197 -36.20 12.11 -45.11
C GLU A 197 -36.16 12.88 -43.78
N ASN A 198 -36.57 14.15 -43.88
CA ASN A 198 -37.39 14.94 -42.96
C ASN A 198 -37.16 14.83 -41.44
N PHE A 199 -36.81 15.95 -40.81
CA PHE A 199 -37.71 16.63 -39.85
C PHE A 199 -37.09 17.97 -39.43
N ALA A 200 -37.60 19.06 -40.01
CA ALA A 200 -37.49 20.39 -39.43
C ALA A 200 -38.67 20.56 -38.48
N ASP A 201 -38.40 20.82 -37.20
CA ASP A 201 -38.96 21.99 -36.51
C ASP A 201 -38.61 22.02 -35.01
N TRP A 202 -38.41 23.26 -34.55
CA TRP A 202 -38.65 23.80 -33.20
C TRP A 202 -37.48 24.27 -32.32
N VAL A 203 -37.37 25.61 -32.32
CA VAL A 203 -37.40 26.52 -31.15
C VAL A 203 -36.07 26.90 -30.50
N THR A 204 -35.55 28.01 -31.04
CA THR A 204 -35.06 29.23 -30.36
C THR A 204 -34.95 29.23 -28.84
N GLY A 205 -33.77 29.63 -28.34
CA GLY A 205 -33.57 30.01 -26.94
C GLY A 205 -32.19 30.61 -26.65
N THR A 206 -31.77 31.63 -27.38
CA THR A 206 -30.56 32.41 -27.06
C THR A 206 -30.88 33.47 -26.00
N LEU A 207 -30.33 33.31 -24.78
CA LEU A 207 -30.22 34.39 -23.80
C LEU A 207 -28.76 34.74 -23.56
N SER A 208 -28.39 35.87 -24.15
CA SER A 208 -27.19 36.66 -23.90
C SER A 208 -27.17 37.14 -22.45
N TRP A 209 -26.10 36.83 -21.72
CA TRP A 209 -25.73 37.53 -20.49
C TRP A 209 -24.29 38.04 -20.65
N ASN A 210 -24.17 39.31 -21.01
CA ASN A 210 -22.98 40.09 -20.76
C ASN A 210 -23.01 40.52 -19.28
N SER A 211 -21.91 40.36 -18.57
CA SER A 211 -21.60 41.16 -17.38
C SER A 211 -20.12 41.50 -17.33
N PRO A 212 -19.77 42.66 -16.75
CA PRO A 212 -18.61 43.42 -17.15
C PRO A 212 -17.43 43.27 -16.18
N ASN A 213 -16.28 43.73 -16.68
CA ASN A 213 -15.03 44.04 -16.00
C ASN A 213 -15.12 44.30 -14.49
N ASP A 214 -14.26 43.61 -13.72
CA ASP A 214 -13.75 44.14 -12.46
C ASP A 214 -12.26 43.80 -12.27
N THR A 215 -11.49 44.87 -12.43
CA THR A 215 -10.35 45.35 -11.63
C THR A 215 -9.41 44.38 -10.88
N ASP A 216 -8.13 44.61 -11.15
CA ASP A 216 -6.93 44.15 -10.45
C ASP A 216 -7.06 44.21 -8.92
N PHE A 217 -6.80 43.07 -8.26
CA PHE A 217 -6.49 43.03 -6.83
C PHE A 217 -5.14 42.35 -6.61
N SER A 218 -4.13 43.18 -6.34
CA SER A 218 -2.79 42.80 -5.91
C SER A 218 -2.84 42.20 -4.51
N LEU A 219 -2.52 40.91 -4.38
CA LEU A 219 -2.35 40.23 -3.10
C LEU A 219 -0.86 39.97 -2.86
N ARG A 220 -0.30 40.70 -1.89
CA ARG A 220 1.03 40.49 -1.33
C ARG A 220 1.11 39.10 -0.71
N GLU A 221 2.07 38.31 -1.18
CA GLU A 221 2.55 37.11 -0.49
C GLU A 221 3.22 37.51 0.83
N THR A 222 2.66 37.06 1.95
CA THR A 222 3.42 36.89 3.20
C THR A 222 3.58 35.40 3.47
N LYS A 223 4.77 34.89 3.16
CA LYS A 223 5.22 33.55 3.58
C LYS A 223 5.34 33.53 5.10
N SER A 224 4.43 32.82 5.76
CA SER A 224 4.62 32.35 7.13
C SER A 224 4.98 30.86 7.06
N ILE A 225 6.22 30.55 7.46
CA ILE A 225 6.70 29.19 7.66
C ILE A 225 6.24 28.78 9.05
N GLU A 226 5.12 28.06 9.15
CA GLU A 226 4.76 27.31 10.35
C GLU A 226 5.22 25.86 10.18
N THR A 227 6.32 25.51 10.85
CA THR A 227 6.75 24.13 11.08
C THR A 227 5.85 23.50 12.14
N LYS A 228 4.73 22.91 11.72
CA LYS A 228 3.92 22.02 12.57
C LYS A 228 4.49 20.60 12.51
N ALA A 229 5.09 20.18 13.61
CA ALA A 229 5.41 18.79 13.88
C ALA A 229 4.11 17.97 13.97
N GLU A 230 3.86 17.15 12.95
CA GLU A 230 2.79 16.15 12.95
C GLU A 230 3.17 15.00 13.89
N SER A 231 2.62 15.01 15.10
CA SER A 231 2.56 13.81 15.94
C SER A 231 1.46 12.90 15.42
N GLY A 232 1.86 11.94 14.59
CA GLY A 232 1.00 10.93 13.97
C GLY A 232 0.52 9.88 14.96
N LEU A 233 -0.45 10.21 15.80
CA LEU A 233 -1.31 9.21 16.45
C LEU A 233 -2.74 9.43 15.96
N ARG A 234 -3.14 8.65 14.95
CA ARG A 234 -4.52 8.61 14.47
C ARG A 234 -5.40 8.01 15.58
N PRO A 235 -6.55 8.62 15.92
CA PRO A 235 -7.56 7.92 16.68
C PRO A 235 -8.08 6.77 15.81
N ALA A 236 -7.97 5.53 16.30
CA ALA A 236 -8.65 4.40 15.69
C ALA A 236 -10.17 4.63 15.82
N GLU A 237 -10.78 5.23 14.80
CA GLU A 237 -12.23 5.26 14.64
C GLU A 237 -12.73 3.82 14.47
N ARG A 238 -13.13 3.21 15.58
CA ARG A 238 -13.87 1.95 15.59
C ARG A 238 -15.18 2.18 14.84
N ASP A 239 -15.23 1.76 13.57
CA ASP A 239 -16.47 1.61 12.82
C ASP A 239 -17.33 0.55 13.55
N ARG A 240 -18.13 1.01 14.53
CA ARG A 240 -19.15 0.19 15.20
C ARG A 240 -20.22 -0.12 14.15
N TYR A 241 -20.16 -1.31 13.58
CA TYR A 241 -21.28 -1.89 12.84
C TYR A 241 -22.50 -1.90 13.78
N VAL A 242 -23.47 -1.03 13.51
CA VAL A 242 -24.74 -1.02 14.22
C VAL A 242 -25.50 -2.28 13.78
N VAL A 243 -25.48 -3.30 14.62
CA VAL A 243 -26.24 -4.54 14.39
C VAL A 243 -27.72 -4.19 14.30
N ALA A 244 -28.36 -4.59 13.19
CA ALA A 244 -29.79 -4.41 12.99
C ALA A 244 -30.55 -5.13 14.10
N GLY A 245 -31.21 -4.36 14.98
CA GLY A 245 -31.98 -4.89 16.12
C GLY A 245 -31.61 -4.30 17.48
N GLN A 246 -30.46 -3.62 17.61
CA GLN A 246 -30.20 -2.90 18.86
C GLN A 246 -31.17 -1.73 19.03
N PRO A 247 -31.79 -1.57 20.22
CA PRO A 247 -32.58 -0.38 20.52
C PRO A 247 -31.67 0.85 20.39
N PRO A 248 -32.20 1.98 19.87
CA PRO A 248 -31.39 3.15 19.62
C PRO A 248 -30.68 3.56 20.91
N VAL A 249 -29.34 3.55 20.85
CA VAL A 249 -28.51 4.06 21.93
C VAL A 249 -28.81 5.54 22.03
N PHE A 250 -29.44 5.96 23.11
CA PHE A 250 -29.58 7.37 23.45
C PHE A 250 -28.16 7.91 23.62
N SER A 251 -27.67 8.67 22.65
CA SER A 251 -26.36 9.32 22.71
C SER A 251 -26.58 10.71 23.31
N PRO A 252 -26.38 10.90 24.63
CA PRO A 252 -26.48 12.21 25.21
C PRO A 252 -25.43 13.16 24.59
N PRO A 253 -25.69 14.48 24.62
CA PRO A 253 -24.68 15.47 24.27
C PRO A 253 -23.37 15.21 25.05
N PRO A 254 -22.19 15.43 24.45
CA PRO A 254 -20.90 15.10 25.06
C PRO A 254 -20.61 15.83 26.38
N CYS A 255 -21.42 16.83 26.76
CA CYS A 255 -21.26 17.62 27.99
C CYS A 255 -22.48 17.55 28.94
N ALA A 256 -23.46 16.66 28.69
CA ALA A 256 -24.67 16.61 29.51
C ALA A 256 -24.38 16.02 30.90
N SER A 257 -24.85 16.69 31.95
CA SER A 257 -24.75 16.16 33.31
C SER A 257 -25.56 14.87 33.45
N LYS A 258 -25.21 13.99 34.40
CA LYS A 258 -25.91 12.71 34.60
C LYS A 258 -27.43 12.89 34.81
N ASP A 259 -27.83 13.94 35.50
CA ASP A 259 -29.24 14.25 35.75
C ASP A 259 -29.94 14.82 34.51
N GLU A 260 -29.24 15.59 33.69
CA GLU A 260 -29.73 16.04 32.39
C GLU A 260 -29.96 14.87 31.42
N VAL A 261 -29.04 13.89 31.40
CA VAL A 261 -29.21 12.65 30.62
C VAL A 261 -30.43 11.86 31.08
N ARG A 262 -30.64 11.76 32.41
CA ARG A 262 -31.84 11.10 32.98
C ARG A 262 -33.12 11.83 32.57
N LEU A 263 -33.14 13.16 32.67
CA LEU A 263 -34.28 13.99 32.31
C LEU A 263 -34.62 13.87 30.82
N LEU A 264 -33.61 13.92 29.94
CA LEU A 264 -33.81 13.75 28.50
C LEU A 264 -34.33 12.35 28.17
N ARG A 265 -33.81 11.31 28.84
CA ARG A 265 -34.31 9.95 28.68
C ARG A 265 -35.77 9.82 29.13
N HIS A 266 -36.14 10.46 30.24
CA HIS A 266 -37.52 10.48 30.72
C HIS A 266 -38.46 11.17 29.71
N LYS A 267 -38.11 12.38 29.27
CA LYS A 267 -38.86 13.12 28.24
C LYS A 267 -38.99 12.32 26.94
N HIS A 268 -37.93 11.62 26.53
CA HIS A 268 -37.97 10.74 25.37
C HIS A 268 -38.97 9.59 25.56
N LEU A 269 -38.94 8.90 26.71
CA LEU A 269 -39.87 7.80 27.00
C LEU A 269 -41.31 8.28 27.09
N GLU A 270 -41.59 9.44 27.70
CA GLU A 270 -42.93 10.04 27.70
C GLU A 270 -43.42 10.37 26.29
N SER A 271 -42.56 10.93 25.43
CA SER A 271 -42.91 11.19 24.03
C SER A 271 -43.29 9.93 23.24
N LEU A 272 -42.84 8.74 23.69
CA LEU A 272 -43.16 7.47 23.05
C LEU A 272 -44.47 6.85 23.58
N LYS A 273 -44.92 7.22 24.79
CA LYS A 273 -46.13 6.65 25.41
C LYS A 273 -47.39 6.94 24.60
N HIS A 274 -47.46 8.11 23.97
CA HIS A 274 -48.64 8.54 23.22
C HIS A 274 -48.69 8.04 21.77
N LEU A 275 -47.62 7.43 21.27
CA LEU A 275 -47.56 6.98 19.88
C LEU A 275 -48.22 5.61 19.71
N THR A 276 -49.03 5.48 18.66
CA THR A 276 -49.54 4.18 18.23
C THR A 276 -48.40 3.27 17.73
N PRO A 277 -48.58 1.94 17.73
CA PRO A 277 -47.58 1.02 17.16
C PRO A 277 -47.18 1.36 15.72
N GLU A 278 -48.13 1.84 14.91
CA GLU A 278 -47.92 2.24 13.52
C GLU A 278 -47.04 3.49 13.41
N GLU A 279 -47.32 4.52 14.22
CA GLU A 279 -46.50 5.73 14.27
C GLU A 279 -45.06 5.45 14.73
N ARG A 280 -44.88 4.50 15.67
CA ARG A 280 -43.55 4.06 16.11
C ARG A 280 -42.80 3.37 14.97
N LEU A 281 -43.48 2.56 14.17
CA LEU A 281 -42.90 1.91 13.00
C LEU A 281 -42.49 2.93 11.94
N GLU A 282 -43.34 3.90 11.61
CA GLU A 282 -43.01 4.96 10.64
C GLU A 282 -41.85 5.84 11.11
N ARG A 283 -41.81 6.23 12.38
CA ARG A 283 -40.64 6.93 12.95
C ARG A 283 -39.36 6.11 12.84
N ARG A 284 -39.43 4.78 13.01
CA ARG A 284 -38.28 3.88 12.83
C ARG A 284 -37.84 3.83 11.36
N LYS A 285 -38.77 3.71 10.41
CA LYS A 285 -38.47 3.74 8.98
C LYS A 285 -37.81 5.06 8.56
N MET A 286 -38.34 6.20 9.01
CA MET A 286 -37.78 7.52 8.72
C MET A 286 -36.35 7.69 9.25
N ARG A 287 -36.07 7.28 10.49
CA ARG A 287 -34.70 7.29 11.04
C ARG A 287 -33.76 6.37 10.27
N ASN A 288 -34.20 5.16 9.93
CA ASN A 288 -33.39 4.23 9.14
C ASN A 288 -33.07 4.82 7.76
N LYS A 289 -34.05 5.46 7.11
CA LYS A 289 -33.84 6.17 5.84
C LYS A 289 -32.85 7.33 5.99
N GLN A 290 -32.97 8.13 7.04
CA GLN A 290 -32.05 9.24 7.32
C GLN A 290 -30.61 8.76 7.61
N ASN A 291 -30.47 7.71 8.44
CA ASN A 291 -29.17 7.09 8.73
C ASN A 291 -28.53 6.50 7.47
N ALA A 292 -29.33 5.86 6.61
CA ALA A 292 -28.86 5.35 5.32
C ALA A 292 -28.38 6.48 4.40
N LEU A 293 -29.11 7.60 4.32
CA LEU A 293 -28.70 8.78 3.55
C LEU A 293 -27.41 9.41 4.10
N GLN A 294 -27.29 9.57 5.42
CA GLN A 294 -26.07 10.07 6.04
C GLN A 294 -24.88 9.14 5.79
N SER A 295 -25.10 7.82 5.87
CA SER A 295 -24.05 6.82 5.58
C SER A 295 -23.59 6.89 4.12
N ARG A 296 -24.53 7.05 3.17
CA ARG A 296 -24.20 7.27 1.75
C ARG A 296 -23.41 8.57 1.56
N LYS A 297 -23.84 9.67 2.18
CA LYS A 297 -23.14 10.96 2.13
C LYS A 297 -21.69 10.84 2.62
N LYS A 298 -21.47 10.23 3.80
CA LYS A 298 -20.13 9.98 4.33
C LYS A 298 -19.27 9.13 3.40
N ARG A 299 -19.87 8.11 2.75
CA ARG A 299 -19.17 7.28 1.76
C ARG A 299 -18.72 8.11 0.55
N TYR A 300 -19.57 9.00 0.04
CA TYR A 300 -19.20 9.90 -1.06
C TYR A 300 -18.10 10.88 -0.66
N GLU A 301 -18.18 11.48 0.53
CA GLU A 301 -17.13 12.37 1.05
C GLU A 301 -15.77 11.63 1.18
N ARG A 302 -15.77 10.40 1.70
CA ARG A 302 -14.57 9.55 1.75
C ARG A 302 -14.02 9.27 0.34
N LEU A 303 -14.87 8.99 -0.64
CA LEU A 303 -14.45 8.77 -2.03
C LEU A 303 -13.85 10.04 -2.67
N GLU A 304 -14.44 11.21 -2.44
CA GLU A 304 -13.89 12.48 -2.92
C GLU A 304 -12.55 12.81 -2.27
N GLN A 305 -12.40 12.53 -0.97
CA GLN A 305 -11.12 12.67 -0.28
C GLN A 305 -10.04 11.77 -0.88
N LEU A 306 -10.38 10.51 -1.19
CA LEU A 306 -9.45 9.58 -1.84
C LEU A 306 -9.07 10.03 -3.25
N LYS A 307 -10.03 10.57 -4.03
CA LYS A 307 -9.74 11.17 -5.34
C LYS A 307 -8.75 12.34 -5.25
N ARG A 308 -8.96 13.24 -4.28
CA ARG A 308 -8.03 14.36 -4.03
C ARG A 308 -6.63 13.87 -3.66
N ARG A 309 -6.52 12.90 -2.74
CA ARG A 309 -5.21 12.30 -2.38
C ARG A 309 -4.52 11.63 -3.55
N ARG A 310 -5.26 10.89 -4.38
CA ARG A 310 -4.71 10.27 -5.60
C ARG A 310 -4.15 11.34 -6.55
N GLN A 311 -4.87 12.45 -6.73
CA GLN A 311 -4.43 13.55 -7.58
C GLN A 311 -3.17 14.23 -7.03
N GLU A 312 -3.11 14.48 -5.72
CA GLU A 312 -1.92 15.03 -5.06
C GLU A 312 -0.69 14.12 -5.23
N VAL A 313 -0.84 12.80 -5.06
CA VAL A 313 0.24 11.84 -5.30
C VAL A 313 0.69 11.87 -6.77
N LYS A 314 -0.24 11.98 -7.71
CA LYS A 314 0.07 12.08 -9.14
C LYS A 314 0.90 13.33 -9.45
N GLU A 315 0.53 14.47 -8.87
CA GLU A 315 1.26 15.73 -9.01
C GLU A 315 2.66 15.64 -8.40
N ARG A 316 2.80 15.04 -7.21
CA ARG A 316 4.11 14.80 -6.60
C ARG A 316 5.00 13.90 -7.45
N LEU A 317 4.44 12.85 -8.05
CA LEU A 317 5.18 11.98 -8.97
C LEU A 317 5.64 12.74 -10.23
N HIS A 318 4.79 13.61 -10.80
CA HIS A 318 5.20 14.46 -11.92
C HIS A 318 6.31 15.43 -11.53
N GLN A 319 6.26 16.01 -10.32
CA GLN A 319 7.32 16.87 -9.81
C GLN A 319 8.64 16.12 -9.64
N VAL A 320 8.61 14.90 -9.08
CA VAL A 320 9.81 14.07 -8.93
C VAL A 320 10.38 13.70 -10.30
N ALA A 321 9.54 13.32 -11.27
CA ALA A 321 9.99 13.04 -12.63
C ALA A 321 10.66 14.26 -13.27
N SER A 322 10.06 15.45 -13.13
CA SER A 322 10.65 16.71 -13.59
C SER A 322 12.02 16.97 -12.95
N ASN A 323 12.12 16.84 -11.63
CA ASN A 323 13.39 17.00 -10.91
C ASN A 323 14.46 16.00 -11.39
N MET A 324 14.09 14.75 -11.64
CA MET A 324 15.01 13.73 -12.18
C MET A 324 15.51 14.11 -13.59
N THR A 325 14.66 14.70 -14.44
CA THR A 325 15.10 15.17 -15.76
C THR A 325 16.08 16.34 -15.66
N GLU A 326 15.88 17.27 -14.72
CA GLU A 326 16.82 18.37 -14.49
C GLU A 326 18.15 17.89 -13.92
N LEU A 327 18.13 16.92 -12.99
CA LEU A 327 19.34 16.29 -12.47
C LEU A 327 20.13 15.57 -13.57
N ARG A 328 19.44 14.89 -14.50
CA ARG A 328 20.08 14.25 -15.66
C ARG A 328 20.76 15.29 -16.56
N LYS A 329 20.09 16.41 -16.86
CA LYS A 329 20.71 17.51 -17.63
C LYS A 329 21.97 18.04 -16.94
N TYR A 330 21.89 18.29 -15.64
CA TYR A 330 23.02 18.76 -14.85
C TYR A 330 24.19 17.77 -14.86
N ALA A 331 23.92 16.47 -14.75
CA ALA A 331 24.94 15.43 -14.83
C ALA A 331 25.64 15.42 -16.21
N LEU A 332 24.88 15.60 -17.30
CA LEU A 332 25.44 15.70 -18.65
C LEU A 332 26.31 16.95 -18.82
N GLU A 333 25.89 18.10 -18.30
CA GLU A 333 26.71 19.33 -18.31
C GLU A 333 28.00 19.16 -17.51
N LEU A 334 27.93 18.48 -16.36
CA LEU A 334 29.11 18.19 -15.54
C LEU A 334 30.08 17.26 -16.27
N HIS A 335 29.56 16.23 -16.94
CA HIS A 335 30.34 15.32 -17.76
C HIS A 335 31.02 16.05 -18.93
N GLU A 336 30.30 16.93 -19.63
CA GLU A 336 30.89 17.74 -20.71
C GLU A 336 32.04 18.64 -20.21
N ARG A 337 31.89 19.24 -19.02
CA ARG A 337 32.97 20.02 -18.38
C ARG A 337 34.15 19.14 -18.00
N HIS A 338 33.90 17.95 -17.49
CA HIS A 338 34.94 16.98 -17.17
C HIS A 338 35.77 16.62 -18.41
N GLU A 339 35.12 16.28 -19.52
CA GLU A 339 35.79 15.97 -20.80
C GLU A 339 36.67 17.14 -21.29
N LYS A 340 36.18 18.39 -21.17
CA LYS A 340 36.98 19.59 -21.50
C LYS A 340 38.22 19.71 -20.61
N CYS A 341 38.08 19.47 -19.31
CA CYS A 341 39.22 19.48 -18.38
C CYS A 341 40.24 18.39 -18.71
N VAL A 342 39.79 17.16 -18.99
CA VAL A 342 40.67 16.05 -19.38
C VAL A 342 41.42 16.40 -20.67
N SER A 343 40.74 16.94 -21.68
CA SER A 343 41.35 17.38 -22.94
C SER A 343 42.42 18.47 -22.74
N LEU A 344 42.15 19.45 -21.87
CA LEU A 344 43.13 20.48 -21.50
C LEU A 344 44.35 19.89 -20.81
N LEU A 345 44.16 18.95 -19.88
CA LEU A 345 45.26 18.27 -19.18
C LEU A 345 46.15 17.46 -20.14
N LEU A 346 45.54 16.74 -21.09
CA LEU A 346 46.27 16.02 -22.14
C LEU A 346 47.08 16.99 -23.02
N SER A 347 46.50 18.14 -23.38
CA SER A 347 47.18 19.18 -24.16
C SER A 347 48.38 19.77 -23.41
N ILE A 348 48.23 20.07 -22.12
CA ILE A 348 49.33 20.55 -21.26
C ILE A 348 50.44 19.50 -21.18
N ARG A 349 50.09 18.22 -21.03
CA ARG A 349 51.06 17.12 -20.99
C ARG A 349 51.85 17.01 -22.29
N GLN A 350 51.19 17.12 -23.44
CA GLN A 350 51.85 17.09 -24.75
C GLN A 350 52.83 18.26 -24.90
N LEU A 351 52.39 19.48 -24.62
CA LEU A 351 53.25 20.68 -24.68
C LEU A 351 54.46 20.56 -23.76
N THR A 352 54.28 19.99 -22.56
CA THR A 352 55.37 19.74 -21.61
C THR A 352 56.38 18.74 -22.19
N ALA A 353 55.91 17.66 -22.83
CA ALA A 353 56.78 16.69 -23.48
C ALA A 353 57.58 17.31 -24.64
N ASP A 354 56.94 18.16 -25.45
CA ASP A 354 57.58 18.84 -26.58
C ASP A 354 58.68 19.81 -26.10
N LEU A 355 58.42 20.56 -25.02
CA LEU A 355 59.41 21.45 -24.40
C LEU A 355 60.61 20.69 -23.86
N LEU A 356 60.38 19.57 -23.15
CA LEU A 356 61.47 18.72 -22.67
C LEU A 356 62.30 18.13 -23.82
N HIS A 357 61.68 17.84 -24.97
CA HIS A 357 62.41 17.35 -26.13
C HIS A 357 63.31 18.42 -26.76
N GLN A 358 62.89 19.69 -26.73
CA GLN A 358 63.69 20.83 -27.22
C GLN A 358 64.91 21.13 -26.33
N GLU A 359 64.86 20.82 -25.03
CA GLU A 359 66.01 21.03 -24.13
C GLU A 359 67.10 19.95 -24.29
N VAL A 360 66.75 18.78 -24.81
CA VAL A 360 67.68 17.64 -24.98
C VAL A 360 68.39 17.66 -26.35
N CYS A 361 67.77 18.30 -27.35
CA CYS A 361 68.36 18.49 -28.69
C CYS A 361 69.22 19.76 -28.74
#